data_AF-J3EVJ0-F1
#
_entry.id   AF-J3EVJ0-F1
#
_cell.length_a   1.000
_cell.length_b   1.000
_cell.length_c   1.000
_cell.angle_alpha   90.00
_cell.angle_beta   90.00
_cell.angle_gamma   90.00
#
_symmetry.space_group_name_H-M   'P 1'
#
loop_
_entity.id
_entity.type
_entity.pdbx_description
1 polymer ?
#
loop_
_entity_poly.entity_id
_entity_poly.type
_entity_poly.pdbx_seq_one_letter_code
_entity_poly.pdbx_strand_id
1 'polypeptide(L)'
;MKANTISIETDDFKIKGTAERMTQLLMAGLLAQALPPAANVQPIAPYSIPAIGDYWPGQGGINGGFVPARGDIPEHYLIFADRDIGEHKWGRYGEESVATSKWDGKANTDALIAAGGHPAAEAARAYIADGHADFDLPAAAQLHQAWVYDLIAKGAYWSSTQRSAYGAVLMYFGDGLQYGSGKNSELRVRPVRRFFI
;
A
#
# COMPACT_ATOMS: atom_id res chain seq x y z
N MET A 1 -31.74 -24.45 47.07
CA MET A 1 -30.43 -24.27 47.71
C MET A 1 -30.10 -22.79 47.68
N LYS A 2 -29.74 -22.16 48.80
CA LYS A 2 -29.40 -20.72 48.84
C LYS A 2 -28.03 -20.51 48.17
N ALA A 3 -27.93 -19.57 47.22
CA ALA A 3 -26.67 -19.29 46.54
C ALA A 3 -25.64 -18.72 47.53
N ASN A 4 -24.49 -19.40 47.67
CA ASN A 4 -23.39 -18.90 48.50
C ASN A 4 -22.80 -17.64 47.85
N THR A 5 -22.94 -16.52 48.56
CA THR A 5 -22.51 -15.19 48.12
C THR A 5 -21.25 -14.80 48.89
N ILE A 6 -20.22 -14.34 48.18
CA ILE A 6 -18.94 -13.90 48.73
C ILE A 6 -18.88 -12.38 48.60
N SER A 7 -18.42 -11.70 49.65
CA SER A 7 -18.18 -10.25 49.66
C SER A 7 -16.72 -10.00 50.02
N ILE A 8 -16.05 -9.15 49.25
CA ILE A 8 -14.67 -8.71 49.49
C ILE A 8 -14.71 -7.19 49.66
N GLU A 9 -14.17 -6.71 50.76
CA GLU A 9 -14.19 -5.30 51.14
C GLU A 9 -12.76 -4.87 51.51
N THR A 10 -12.30 -3.80 50.90
CA THR A 10 -11.12 -3.03 51.29
C THR A 10 -11.54 -1.56 51.46
N ASP A 11 -10.68 -0.74 52.04
CA ASP A 11 -11.00 0.66 52.37
C ASP A 11 -11.48 1.49 51.16
N ASP A 12 -11.02 1.14 49.95
CA ASP A 12 -11.34 1.83 48.70
C ASP A 12 -12.29 1.05 47.77
N PHE A 13 -12.64 -0.20 48.09
CA PHE A 13 -13.37 -1.06 47.15
C PHE A 13 -14.22 -2.14 47.82
N LYS A 14 -15.47 -2.28 47.34
CA LYS A 14 -16.43 -3.26 47.85
C LYS A 14 -17.10 -4.01 46.70
N ILE A 15 -16.92 -5.33 46.66
CA ILE A 15 -17.52 -6.20 45.66
C ILE A 15 -18.23 -7.38 46.31
N LYS A 16 -19.43 -7.69 45.81
CA LYS A 16 -20.28 -8.79 46.30
C LYS A 16 -20.88 -9.54 45.13
N GLY A 17 -20.80 -10.86 45.18
CA GLY A 17 -21.31 -11.72 44.11
C GLY A 17 -21.37 -13.19 44.52
N THR A 18 -21.95 -14.03 43.66
CA THR A 18 -21.94 -15.48 43.88
C THR A 18 -20.50 -16.01 43.83
N ALA A 19 -20.22 -17.12 44.52
CA ALA A 19 -18.89 -17.71 44.53
C ALA A 19 -18.33 -17.94 43.11
N GLU A 20 -19.15 -18.44 42.18
CA GLU A 20 -18.77 -18.64 40.78
C GLU A 20 -18.38 -17.35 40.07
N ARG A 21 -19.16 -16.28 40.24
CA ARG A 21 -18.88 -14.97 39.62
C ARG A 21 -17.61 -14.35 40.18
N MET A 22 -17.34 -14.53 41.47
CA MET A 22 -16.11 -14.06 42.10
C MET A 22 -14.89 -14.85 41.61
N THR A 23 -15.01 -16.16 41.44
CA THR A 23 -13.95 -17.01 40.84
C THR A 23 -13.65 -16.61 39.40
N GLN A 24 -14.69 -16.33 38.59
CA GLN A 24 -14.50 -15.84 37.22
C GLN A 24 -13.78 -14.47 37.18
N LEU A 25 -14.15 -13.55 38.07
CA LEU A 25 -13.49 -12.24 38.17
C LEU A 25 -12.02 -12.36 38.58
N LEU A 26 -11.71 -13.24 39.52
CA LEU A 26 -10.33 -13.52 39.95
C LEU A 26 -9.50 -14.15 38.81
N MET A 27 -10.05 -15.14 38.09
CA MET A 27 -9.35 -15.73 36.93
C MET A 27 -9.13 -14.71 35.80
N ALA A 28 -10.11 -13.85 35.51
CA ALA A 28 -9.97 -12.80 34.51
C ALA A 28 -8.88 -11.78 34.88
N GLY A 29 -8.80 -11.40 36.16
CA GLY A 29 -7.75 -10.49 36.66
C GLY A 29 -6.35 -11.08 36.57
N LEU A 30 -6.19 -12.37 36.87
CA LEU A 30 -4.90 -13.08 36.77
C LEU A 30 -4.43 -13.23 35.31
N LEU A 31 -5.34 -13.48 34.36
CA LEU A 31 -4.99 -13.51 32.93
C LEU A 31 -4.57 -12.13 32.40
N ALA A 32 -5.21 -11.05 32.86
CA ALA A 32 -4.89 -9.70 32.42
C ALA A 32 -3.48 -9.23 32.85
N GLN A 33 -2.95 -9.75 33.95
CA GLN A 33 -1.62 -9.38 34.48
C GLN A 33 -0.47 -10.19 33.87
N ALA A 34 -0.76 -11.30 33.19
CA ALA A 34 0.25 -12.13 32.52
C ALA A 34 0.59 -11.65 31.10
N LEU A 35 -0.16 -10.68 30.57
CA LEU A 35 0.11 -10.04 29.30
C LEU A 35 1.03 -8.84 29.54
N PRO A 36 2.09 -8.64 28.73
CA PRO A 36 2.84 -7.38 28.78
C PRO A 36 1.86 -6.21 28.60
N PRO A 37 2.13 -5.01 29.15
CA PRO A 37 1.28 -3.86 28.91
C PRO A 37 1.15 -3.74 27.39
N ALA A 38 -0.06 -4.01 26.90
CA ALA A 38 -0.35 -3.77 25.51
C ALA A 38 0.04 -2.31 25.31
N ALA A 39 1.06 -2.06 24.47
CA ALA A 39 1.19 -0.76 23.87
C ALA A 39 -0.23 -0.36 23.46
N ASN A 40 -0.66 0.86 23.78
CA ASN A 40 -1.94 1.41 23.33
C ASN A 40 -1.95 1.44 21.79
N VAL A 41 -2.02 0.27 21.17
CA VAL A 41 -2.45 0.07 19.81
C VAL A 41 -3.93 0.32 19.93
N GLN A 42 -4.30 1.59 19.73
CA GLN A 42 -5.67 1.95 19.47
C GLN A 42 -6.23 0.91 18.48
N PRO A 43 -7.44 0.38 18.69
CA PRO A 43 -8.07 -0.46 17.69
C PRO A 43 -7.97 0.29 16.37
N ILE A 44 -7.42 -0.35 15.34
CA ILE A 44 -7.42 0.21 13.99
C ILE A 44 -8.89 0.50 13.69
N ALA A 45 -9.26 1.77 13.68
CA ALA A 45 -10.58 2.18 13.23
C ALA A 45 -10.74 1.56 11.84
N PRO A 46 -11.89 0.97 11.50
CA PRO A 46 -12.11 0.49 10.14
C PRO A 46 -11.91 1.70 9.23
N TYR A 47 -10.74 1.80 8.58
CA TYR A 47 -10.44 2.90 7.70
C TYR A 47 -11.44 2.77 6.56
N SER A 48 -12.46 3.62 6.58
CA SER A 48 -13.39 3.73 5.47
C SER A 48 -12.56 4.00 4.23
N ILE A 49 -12.63 3.09 3.26
CA ILE A 49 -11.97 3.25 1.97
C ILE A 49 -12.45 4.60 1.41
N PRO A 50 -11.56 5.60 1.23
CA PRO A 50 -11.95 6.92 0.73
C PRO A 50 -12.52 6.81 -0.69
N ALA A 51 -13.14 7.88 -1.20
CA ALA A 51 -13.51 7.90 -2.61
C ALA A 51 -12.24 7.83 -3.49
N ILE A 52 -12.40 7.36 -4.73
CA ILE A 52 -11.32 7.43 -5.72
C ILE A 52 -10.93 8.90 -5.91
N GLY A 53 -9.63 9.19 -5.87
CA GLY A 53 -9.10 10.56 -5.95
C GLY A 53 -8.87 11.23 -4.59
N ASP A 54 -9.46 10.72 -3.50
CA ASP A 54 -9.19 11.23 -2.17
C ASP A 54 -7.92 10.63 -1.57
N TYR A 55 -7.25 11.41 -0.73
CA TYR A 55 -6.15 10.91 0.08
C TYR A 55 -6.65 9.84 1.05
N TRP A 56 -5.88 8.77 1.24
CA TRP A 56 -6.16 7.68 2.15
C TRP A 56 -5.29 7.80 3.41
N PRO A 57 -5.85 8.32 4.52
CA PRO A 57 -5.08 8.57 5.72
C PRO A 57 -4.44 7.30 6.26
N GLY A 58 -3.12 7.35 6.52
CA GLY A 58 -2.36 6.21 7.03
C GLY A 58 -1.94 5.21 5.96
N GLN A 59 -2.26 5.47 4.69
CA GLN A 59 -1.85 4.65 3.54
C GLN A 59 -0.88 5.37 2.59
N GLY A 60 -0.55 6.64 2.86
CA GLY A 60 0.56 7.33 2.20
C GLY A 60 0.27 7.82 0.78
N GLY A 61 -1.00 7.93 0.39
CA GLY A 61 -1.35 8.36 -0.95
C GLY A 61 -2.84 8.41 -1.25
N ILE A 62 -3.15 8.62 -2.53
CA ILE A 62 -4.49 8.79 -3.08
C ILE A 62 -5.08 7.43 -3.43
N ASN A 63 -6.36 7.20 -3.10
CA ASN A 63 -7.08 6.01 -3.54
C ASN A 63 -7.18 5.98 -5.07
N GLY A 64 -6.43 5.05 -5.66
CA GLY A 64 -6.37 4.80 -7.10
C GLY A 64 -7.44 3.84 -7.62
N GLY A 65 -8.30 3.30 -6.75
CA GLY A 65 -9.39 2.40 -7.10
C GLY A 65 -9.05 0.92 -6.99
N PHE A 66 -10.11 0.11 -7.02
CA PHE A 66 -10.06 -1.34 -6.88
C PHE A 66 -9.52 -2.02 -8.13
N VAL A 67 -8.72 -3.06 -7.94
CA VAL A 67 -8.19 -3.96 -8.96
C VAL A 67 -8.66 -5.38 -8.61
N PRO A 68 -9.43 -6.06 -9.49
CA PRO A 68 -9.85 -7.42 -9.25
C PRO A 68 -8.65 -8.37 -9.23
N ALA A 69 -8.79 -9.50 -8.54
CA ALA A 69 -7.78 -10.54 -8.50
C ALA A 69 -7.38 -10.97 -9.93
N ARG A 70 -6.08 -11.16 -10.16
CA ARG A 70 -5.55 -11.53 -11.48
C ARG A 70 -4.36 -12.46 -11.35
N GLY A 71 -4.53 -13.70 -11.81
CA GLY A 71 -3.53 -14.75 -11.59
C GLY A 71 -3.31 -14.95 -10.10
N ASP A 72 -2.06 -14.92 -9.66
CA ASP A 72 -1.68 -15.10 -8.26
C ASP A 72 -1.69 -13.78 -7.45
N ILE A 73 -2.13 -12.67 -8.04
CA ILE A 73 -2.27 -11.38 -7.35
C ILE A 73 -3.70 -11.28 -6.82
N PRO A 74 -3.91 -11.25 -5.48
CA PRO A 74 -5.23 -11.04 -4.91
C PRO A 74 -5.81 -9.68 -5.29
N GLU A 75 -7.12 -9.54 -5.10
CA GLU A 75 -7.76 -8.24 -5.26
C GLU A 75 -7.17 -7.22 -4.28
N HIS A 76 -7.04 -5.98 -4.75
CA HIS A 76 -6.38 -4.93 -3.99
C HIS A 76 -6.81 -3.56 -4.49
N TYR A 77 -6.55 -2.53 -3.69
CA TYR A 77 -6.59 -1.15 -4.14
C TYR A 77 -5.21 -0.69 -4.57
N LEU A 78 -5.16 0.16 -5.59
CA LEU A 78 -3.97 0.96 -5.87
C LEU A 78 -3.98 2.20 -4.98
N ILE A 79 -2.82 2.55 -4.44
CA ILE A 79 -2.62 3.83 -3.75
C ILE A 79 -1.49 4.55 -4.46
N PHE A 80 -1.81 5.64 -5.14
CA PHE A 80 -0.81 6.46 -5.83
C PHE A 80 -0.21 7.46 -4.86
N ALA A 81 1.07 7.77 -4.99
CA ALA A 81 1.66 8.90 -4.28
C ALA A 81 0.83 10.19 -4.53
N ASP A 82 0.79 11.09 -3.56
CA ASP A 82 0.07 12.36 -3.69
C ASP A 82 0.79 13.36 -4.63
N ARG A 83 2.06 13.10 -4.95
CA ARG A 83 2.90 13.94 -5.80
C ARG A 83 3.83 13.14 -6.70
N ASP A 84 4.28 13.78 -7.78
CA ASP A 84 5.37 13.27 -8.61
C ASP A 84 6.70 13.36 -7.87
N ILE A 85 7.61 12.42 -8.14
CA ILE A 85 8.93 12.37 -7.50
C ILE A 85 10.07 12.78 -8.46
N GLY A 86 9.74 13.62 -9.44
CA GLY A 86 10.68 14.12 -10.45
C GLY A 86 10.69 13.31 -11.74
N GLU A 87 11.61 13.69 -12.62
CA GLU A 87 11.82 13.07 -13.93
C GLU A 87 13.07 12.18 -13.90
N HIS A 88 12.93 10.96 -14.39
CA HIS A 88 13.95 9.92 -14.29
C HIS A 88 14.06 9.15 -15.59
N LYS A 89 15.25 8.62 -15.87
CA LYS A 89 15.43 7.65 -16.96
C LYS A 89 14.82 6.30 -16.58
N TRP A 90 14.30 5.60 -17.57
CA TRP A 90 13.91 4.20 -17.38
C TRP A 90 15.16 3.31 -17.20
N GLY A 91 16.26 3.64 -17.88
CA GLY A 91 17.58 3.00 -17.67
C GLY A 91 17.88 1.83 -18.61
N ARG A 92 19.14 1.35 -18.61
CA ARG A 92 19.63 0.21 -19.40
C ARG A 92 19.15 0.18 -20.87
N TYR A 93 19.39 1.29 -21.57
CA TYR A 93 19.08 1.38 -23.00
C TYR A 93 19.93 0.38 -23.80
N GLY A 94 19.29 -0.38 -24.70
CA GLY A 94 19.93 -1.42 -25.49
C GLY A 94 19.88 -2.82 -24.85
N GLU A 95 19.25 -2.96 -23.67
CA GLU A 95 19.18 -4.23 -22.95
C GLU A 95 17.75 -4.70 -22.69
N GLU A 96 17.48 -5.98 -22.92
CA GLU A 96 16.20 -6.61 -22.56
C GLU A 96 16.06 -6.73 -21.03
N SER A 97 14.83 -6.65 -20.54
CA SER A 97 14.47 -6.85 -19.13
C SER A 97 13.29 -7.79 -19.05
N VAL A 98 13.23 -8.56 -17.97
CA VAL A 98 12.08 -9.42 -17.67
C VAL A 98 10.86 -8.62 -17.19
N ALA A 99 11.02 -7.34 -16.88
CA ALA A 99 9.96 -6.41 -16.46
C ALA A 99 8.98 -6.08 -17.59
N THR A 100 8.22 -7.06 -18.05
CA THR A 100 7.31 -6.97 -19.22
C THR A 100 5.84 -7.06 -18.86
N SER A 101 5.51 -7.22 -17.57
CA SER A 101 4.11 -7.32 -17.14
C SER A 101 3.39 -6.00 -17.41
N LYS A 102 2.18 -6.09 -17.96
CA LYS A 102 1.35 -4.91 -18.23
C LYS A 102 0.57 -4.44 -17.01
N TRP A 103 0.45 -5.27 -15.97
CA TRP A 103 -0.41 -5.02 -14.81
C TRP A 103 0.29 -5.19 -13.46
N ASP A 104 1.41 -5.91 -13.40
CA ASP A 104 2.14 -6.13 -12.15
C ASP A 104 3.35 -5.19 -12.05
N GLY A 105 3.08 -3.95 -11.60
CA GLY A 105 4.12 -2.95 -11.39
C GLY A 105 5.12 -3.35 -10.32
N LYS A 106 4.69 -4.14 -9.32
CA LYS A 106 5.57 -4.64 -8.27
C LYS A 106 6.59 -5.63 -8.82
N ALA A 107 6.13 -6.68 -9.50
CA ALA A 107 7.04 -7.69 -10.05
C ALA A 107 8.02 -7.07 -11.06
N ASN A 108 7.54 -6.15 -11.90
CA ASN A 108 8.42 -5.39 -12.79
C ASN A 108 9.44 -4.57 -12.00
N THR A 109 9.01 -3.79 -11.00
CA THR A 109 9.91 -2.96 -10.20
C THR A 109 10.93 -3.82 -9.45
N ASP A 110 10.53 -4.94 -8.85
CA ASP A 110 11.45 -5.88 -8.21
C ASP A 110 12.52 -6.39 -9.17
N ALA A 111 12.15 -6.73 -10.42
CA ALA A 111 13.12 -7.13 -11.44
C ALA A 111 14.07 -5.99 -11.85
N LEU A 112 13.55 -4.77 -11.98
CA LEU A 112 14.37 -3.59 -12.31
C LEU A 112 15.34 -3.25 -11.17
N ILE A 113 14.90 -3.31 -9.91
CA ILE A 113 15.76 -3.10 -8.75
C ILE A 113 16.85 -4.17 -8.67
N ALA A 114 16.50 -5.44 -8.88
CA ALA A 114 17.48 -6.54 -8.87
C ALA A 114 18.53 -6.40 -9.99
N ALA A 115 18.13 -5.88 -11.15
CA ALA A 115 19.03 -5.60 -12.25
C ALA A 115 19.94 -4.39 -11.97
N GLY A 116 19.42 -3.38 -11.27
CA GLY A 116 20.09 -2.09 -11.02
C GLY A 116 20.23 -1.23 -12.28
N GLY A 117 20.49 0.07 -12.09
CA GLY A 117 20.65 1.02 -13.20
C GLY A 117 19.33 1.44 -13.81
N HIS A 118 18.28 1.49 -13.00
CA HIS A 118 16.91 1.86 -13.38
C HIS A 118 16.40 3.01 -12.50
N PRO A 119 16.85 4.26 -12.74
CA PRO A 119 16.58 5.39 -11.84
C PRO A 119 15.10 5.61 -11.55
N ALA A 120 14.21 5.45 -12.53
CA ALA A 120 12.76 5.58 -12.32
C ALA A 120 12.20 4.56 -11.32
N ALA A 121 12.65 3.31 -11.39
CA ALA A 121 12.23 2.24 -10.47
C ALA A 121 12.85 2.42 -9.08
N GLU A 122 14.14 2.79 -9.04
CA GLU A 122 14.88 3.08 -7.81
C GLU A 122 14.26 4.25 -7.04
N ALA A 123 13.92 5.33 -7.74
CA ALA A 123 13.24 6.48 -7.17
C ALA A 123 11.85 6.12 -6.62
N ALA A 124 11.07 5.30 -7.35
CA ALA A 124 9.77 4.85 -6.87
C ALA A 124 9.88 3.98 -5.62
N ARG A 125 10.87 3.07 -5.57
CA ARG A 125 11.11 2.19 -4.42
C ARG A 125 11.64 2.94 -3.20
N ALA A 126 12.35 4.05 -3.38
CA ALA A 126 12.84 4.89 -2.31
C ALA A 126 11.77 5.82 -1.70
N TYR A 127 10.58 5.90 -2.32
CA TYR A 127 9.51 6.75 -1.83
C TYR A 127 8.88 6.19 -0.55
N ILE A 128 8.74 7.05 0.46
CA ILE A 128 8.14 6.73 1.76
C ILE A 128 7.05 7.75 2.06
N ALA A 129 5.88 7.26 2.47
CA ALA A 129 4.75 8.08 2.91
C ALA A 129 3.91 7.34 3.96
N ASP A 130 3.44 8.04 4.98
CA ASP A 130 2.70 7.48 6.13
C ASP A 130 3.33 6.22 6.75
N GLY A 131 4.67 6.15 6.75
CA GLY A 131 5.41 4.99 7.29
C GLY A 131 5.48 3.77 6.35
N HIS A 132 4.91 3.84 5.15
CA HIS A 132 4.99 2.80 4.13
C HIS A 132 6.18 3.02 3.18
N ALA A 133 6.88 1.95 2.82
CA ALA A 133 8.09 1.96 1.98
C ALA A 133 8.05 0.91 0.83
N ASP A 134 6.87 0.36 0.55
CA ASP A 134 6.59 -0.64 -0.48
C ASP A 134 5.85 -0.01 -1.67
N PHE A 135 6.33 1.15 -2.10
CA PHE A 135 5.93 1.78 -3.36
C PHE A 135 6.76 1.25 -4.53
N ASP A 136 6.12 1.23 -5.70
CA ASP A 136 6.63 0.67 -6.94
C ASP A 136 6.42 1.63 -8.11
N LEU A 137 7.17 1.44 -9.19
CA LEU A 137 6.89 2.10 -10.46
C LEU A 137 5.68 1.40 -11.11
N PRO A 138 4.56 2.10 -11.35
CA PRO A 138 3.33 1.48 -11.89
C PRO A 138 3.57 0.77 -13.21
N ALA A 139 2.93 -0.37 -13.43
CA ALA A 139 2.84 -0.98 -14.76
C ALA A 139 1.89 -0.18 -15.67
N ALA A 140 1.94 -0.46 -16.98
CA ALA A 140 1.19 0.27 -17.99
C ALA A 140 -0.33 0.37 -17.69
N ALA A 141 -0.97 -0.73 -17.27
CA ALA A 141 -2.40 -0.74 -16.95
C ALA A 141 -2.73 0.04 -15.66
N GLN A 142 -1.81 0.08 -14.69
CA GLN A 142 -1.99 0.86 -13.46
C GLN A 142 -1.96 2.36 -13.77
N LEU A 143 -1.05 2.84 -14.65
CA LEU A 143 -1.10 4.22 -15.14
C LEU A 143 -2.39 4.53 -15.91
N HIS A 144 -2.88 3.58 -16.71
CA HIS A 144 -4.15 3.77 -17.42
C HIS A 144 -5.33 3.95 -16.44
N GLN A 145 -5.34 3.21 -15.34
CA GLN A 145 -6.36 3.38 -14.30
C GLN A 145 -6.29 4.78 -13.67
N ALA A 146 -5.10 5.30 -13.40
CA ALA A 146 -4.93 6.66 -12.91
C ALA A 146 -5.48 7.71 -13.90
N TRP A 147 -5.35 7.47 -15.20
CA TRP A 147 -5.89 8.36 -16.23
C TRP A 147 -7.42 8.28 -16.32
N VAL A 148 -7.99 7.07 -16.32
CA VAL A 148 -9.45 6.85 -16.36
C VAL A 148 -10.15 7.51 -15.17
N TYR A 149 -9.48 7.57 -14.01
CA TYR A 149 -9.99 8.18 -12.79
C TYR A 149 -9.54 9.62 -12.56
N ASP A 150 -8.94 10.28 -13.55
CA ASP A 150 -8.51 11.68 -13.50
C ASP A 150 -7.58 12.01 -12.30
N LEU A 151 -6.73 11.07 -11.91
CA LEU A 151 -5.82 11.21 -10.77
C LEU A 151 -4.59 12.06 -11.09
N ILE A 152 -4.27 12.20 -12.38
CA ILE A 152 -3.12 12.95 -12.89
C ILE A 152 -3.58 13.72 -14.12
N ALA A 153 -3.49 15.05 -14.07
CA ALA A 153 -4.05 15.90 -15.12
C ALA A 153 -3.27 15.91 -16.45
N LYS A 154 -1.92 15.87 -16.41
CA LYS A 154 -1.07 16.00 -17.61
C LYS A 154 0.35 15.51 -17.41
N GLY A 155 1.05 15.32 -18.52
CA GLY A 155 2.48 14.98 -18.58
C GLY A 155 2.72 13.56 -19.09
N ALA A 156 3.98 13.26 -19.36
CA ALA A 156 4.44 11.92 -19.73
C ALA A 156 5.06 11.22 -18.52
N TYR A 157 4.63 9.97 -18.28
CA TYR A 157 5.02 9.18 -17.11
C TYR A 157 5.58 7.83 -17.53
N TRP A 158 6.66 7.41 -16.87
CA TRP A 158 7.16 6.05 -17.04
C TRP A 158 6.24 5.04 -16.38
N SER A 159 5.98 3.95 -17.11
CA SER A 159 5.61 2.69 -16.47
C SER A 159 6.85 1.82 -16.23
N SER A 160 6.71 0.79 -15.40
CA SER A 160 7.72 -0.26 -15.22
C SER A 160 7.74 -1.30 -16.34
N THR A 161 6.80 -1.24 -17.28
CA THR A 161 6.68 -2.22 -18.37
C THR A 161 7.66 -1.90 -19.51
N GLN A 162 8.59 -2.81 -19.77
CA GLN A 162 9.45 -2.75 -20.94
C GLN A 162 8.68 -3.11 -22.22
N ARG A 163 8.98 -2.39 -23.31
CA ARG A 163 8.50 -2.71 -24.67
C ARG A 163 9.53 -3.48 -25.48
N SER A 164 10.81 -3.11 -25.34
CA SER A 164 11.96 -3.76 -26.00
C SER A 164 13.27 -3.37 -25.32
N ALA A 165 14.40 -3.91 -25.79
CA ALA A 165 15.74 -3.47 -25.43
C ALA A 165 15.95 -1.95 -25.49
N TYR A 166 15.31 -1.25 -26.45
CA TYR A 166 15.50 0.19 -26.66
C TYR A 166 14.42 1.06 -26.01
N GLY A 167 13.24 0.50 -25.73
CA GLY A 167 12.08 1.30 -25.29
C GLY A 167 11.31 0.71 -24.12
N ALA A 168 10.73 1.59 -23.31
CA ALA A 168 9.78 1.25 -22.26
C ALA A 168 8.43 1.92 -22.53
N VAL A 169 7.37 1.39 -21.94
CA VAL A 169 6.03 1.96 -22.08
C VAL A 169 5.91 3.20 -21.20
N LEU A 170 5.51 4.31 -21.81
CA LEU A 170 5.08 5.52 -21.11
C LEU A 170 3.57 5.72 -21.30
N MET A 171 2.99 6.56 -20.46
CA MET A 171 1.66 7.13 -20.69
C MET A 171 1.72 8.65 -20.76
N TYR A 172 1.11 9.23 -21.79
CA TYR A 172 0.86 10.66 -21.86
C TYR A 172 -0.55 10.95 -21.34
N PHE A 173 -0.64 11.67 -20.22
CA PHE A 173 -1.92 11.91 -19.53
C PHE A 173 -2.81 12.96 -20.21
N GLY A 174 -2.26 13.77 -21.12
CA GLY A 174 -3.05 14.81 -21.80
C GLY A 174 -4.14 14.25 -22.71
N ASP A 175 -3.96 13.04 -23.25
CA ASP A 175 -4.90 12.39 -24.17
C ASP A 175 -5.07 10.87 -23.92
N GLY A 176 -4.38 10.32 -22.92
CA GLY A 176 -4.44 8.91 -22.56
C GLY A 176 -3.59 7.99 -23.43
N LEU A 177 -2.70 8.53 -24.26
CA LEU A 177 -1.90 7.74 -25.19
C LEU A 177 -0.80 6.93 -24.49
N GLN A 178 -0.74 5.63 -24.77
CA GLN A 178 0.37 4.76 -24.37
C GLN A 178 1.19 4.29 -25.57
N TYR A 179 2.51 4.41 -25.47
CA TYR A 179 3.43 3.95 -26.50
C TYR A 179 4.84 3.75 -25.91
N GLY A 180 5.75 3.22 -26.73
CA GLY A 180 7.14 3.05 -26.31
C GLY A 180 7.97 4.29 -26.59
N SER A 181 8.75 4.73 -25.60
CA SER A 181 9.76 5.77 -25.74
C SER A 181 11.14 5.26 -25.37
N GLY A 182 12.18 5.91 -25.89
CA GLY A 182 13.56 5.56 -25.61
C GLY A 182 13.87 5.63 -24.12
N LYS A 183 14.48 4.59 -23.56
CA LYS A 183 14.76 4.46 -22.12
C LYS A 183 15.71 5.51 -21.54
N ASN A 184 16.39 6.26 -22.41
CA ASN A 184 17.28 7.37 -22.05
C ASN A 184 16.54 8.69 -21.80
N SER A 185 15.27 8.78 -22.17
CA SER A 185 14.44 9.96 -21.89
C SER A 185 14.10 10.04 -20.41
N GLU A 186 14.08 11.25 -19.87
CA GLU A 186 13.66 11.52 -18.50
C GLU A 186 12.17 11.85 -18.51
N LEU A 187 11.36 11.02 -17.83
CA LEU A 187 9.91 11.22 -17.71
C LEU A 187 9.51 11.16 -16.24
N ARG A 188 8.33 11.70 -15.94
CA ARG A 188 7.82 11.77 -14.56
C ARG A 188 7.57 10.38 -13.99
N VAL A 189 7.73 10.27 -12.68
CA VAL A 189 7.38 9.07 -11.92
C VAL A 189 6.35 9.43 -10.86
N ARG A 190 5.26 8.67 -10.84
CA ARG A 190 4.25 8.65 -9.78
C ARG A 190 4.23 7.26 -9.15
N PRO A 191 4.85 7.07 -7.96
CA PRO A 191 4.90 5.76 -7.32
C PRO A 191 3.50 5.25 -6.96
N VAL A 192 3.33 3.94 -6.95
CA VAL A 192 2.08 3.26 -6.58
C VAL A 192 2.37 2.11 -5.63
N ARG A 193 1.51 1.88 -4.64
CA ARG A 193 1.53 0.67 -3.79
C ARG A 193 0.22 -0.10 -3.92
N ARG A 194 0.18 -1.32 -3.39
CA ARG A 194 -1.02 -2.16 -3.33
C ARG A 194 -1.50 -2.29 -1.89
N PHE A 195 -2.80 -2.17 -1.67
CA PHE A 195 -3.45 -2.46 -0.40
C PHE A 195 -4.42 -3.62 -0.58
N PHE A 196 -4.10 -4.76 0.04
CA PHE A 196 -4.90 -5.99 -0.03
C PHE A 196 -6.00 -5.95 1.03
N ILE A 197 -7.18 -6.49 0.67
CA ILE A 197 -8.36 -6.64 1.55
C ILE A 197 -8.55 -8.09 1.98
#